data_AF-A0AAI9NFV3-F1
#
_entry.id   AF-A0AAI9NFV3-F1
#
_cell.length_a   1.000
_cell.length_b   1.000
_cell.length_c   1.000
_cell.angle_alpha   90.00
_cell.angle_beta   90.00
_cell.angle_gamma   90.00
#
_symmetry.space_group_name_H-M   'P 1'
#
loop_
_entity.id
_entity.type
_entity.pdbx_description
1 polymer ?
#
loop_
_entity_poly.entity_id
_entity_poly.type
_entity_poly.pdbx_seq_one_letter_code
_entity_poly.pdbx_strand_id
1 'polypeptide(L)'
;MRPLTDAERLAELRRDLDADLHYALVAQRCVRWPYGDPELVAEALYAATIGDAQSEAAFSLLVRAAARGESAVSVGTLFVEWTKLARARLLDTLVELTEDGQRVTFGSRQ
;
A
#
# COMPACT_ATOMS: atom_id res chain seq x y z
N MET A 1 -15.85 26.07 -14.99
CA MET A 1 -14.93 24.91 -15.00
C MET A 1 -15.54 23.84 -15.89
N ARG A 2 -14.74 23.08 -16.65
CA ARG A 2 -15.24 21.90 -17.37
C ARG A 2 -15.45 20.73 -16.38
N PRO A 3 -16.42 19.84 -16.60
CA PRO A 3 -16.51 18.59 -15.83
C PRO A 3 -15.27 17.72 -16.10
N LEU A 4 -14.78 17.05 -15.06
CA LEU A 4 -13.67 16.11 -15.18
C LEU A 4 -14.09 14.86 -15.94
N THR A 5 -13.18 14.36 -16.78
CA THR A 5 -13.29 13.04 -17.40
C THR A 5 -13.11 11.95 -16.35
N ASP A 6 -13.57 10.73 -16.66
CA ASP A 6 -13.46 9.57 -15.77
C ASP A 6 -11.98 9.28 -15.43
N ALA A 7 -11.09 9.40 -16.41
CA ALA A 7 -9.65 9.24 -16.21
C ALA A 7 -9.06 10.32 -15.29
N GLU A 8 -9.51 11.58 -15.40
CA GLU A 8 -9.07 12.65 -14.49
C GLU A 8 -9.57 12.41 -13.07
N ARG A 9 -10.82 11.95 -12.91
CA ARG A 9 -11.40 11.59 -11.61
C ARG A 9 -10.66 10.45 -10.94
N LEU A 10 -10.34 9.39 -11.71
CA LEU A 10 -9.55 8.26 -11.22
C LEU A 10 -8.13 8.67 -10.80
N ALA A 11 -7.48 9.54 -11.59
CA ALA A 11 -6.16 10.05 -11.27
C ALA A 11 -6.15 10.97 -10.04
N GLU A 12 -7.23 11.71 -9.80
CA GLU A 12 -7.43 12.49 -8.57
C GLU A 12 -7.64 11.58 -7.36
N LEU A 13 -8.60 10.64 -7.45
CA LEU A 13 -8.85 9.65 -6.41
C LEU A 13 -7.58 8.90 -6.01
N ARG A 14 -6.81 8.43 -6.99
CA ARG A 14 -5.57 7.69 -6.73
C ARG A 14 -4.54 8.55 -6.00
N ARG A 15 -4.43 9.84 -6.31
CA ARG A 15 -3.51 10.76 -5.62
C ARG A 15 -3.95 11.03 -4.19
N ASP A 16 -5.24 11.20 -3.96
CA ASP A 16 -5.79 11.47 -2.63
C ASP A 16 -5.62 10.25 -1.72
N LEU A 17 -5.98 9.06 -2.20
CA LEU A 17 -5.77 7.81 -1.47
C LEU A 17 -4.30 7.52 -1.20
N ASP A 18 -3.41 7.85 -2.15
CA ASP A 18 -1.98 7.66 -1.97
C ASP A 18 -1.41 8.56 -0.86
N ALA A 19 -1.90 9.80 -0.77
CA ALA A 19 -1.53 10.75 0.28
C ALA A 19 -2.07 10.30 1.65
N ASP A 20 -3.33 9.87 1.70
CA ASP A 20 -3.95 9.35 2.92
C ASP A 20 -3.24 8.08 3.43
N LEU A 21 -2.92 7.16 2.52
CA LEU A 21 -2.17 5.95 2.84
C LEU A 21 -0.78 6.28 3.41
N HIS A 22 -0.08 7.25 2.81
CA HIS A 22 1.22 7.71 3.31
C HIS A 22 1.11 8.26 4.73
N TYR A 23 0.15 9.15 4.96
CA TYR A 23 -0.09 9.72 6.29
C TYR A 23 -0.45 8.63 7.31
N ALA A 24 -1.32 7.71 6.93
CA ALA A 24 -1.76 6.61 7.78
C ALA A 24 -0.61 5.67 8.18
N LEU A 25 0.32 5.39 7.24
CA LEU A 25 1.52 4.62 7.53
C LEU A 25 2.44 5.33 8.54
N VAL A 26 2.72 6.61 8.32
CA VAL A 26 3.57 7.41 9.23
C VAL A 26 2.95 7.51 10.63
N ALA A 27 1.63 7.69 10.69
CA ALA A 27 0.89 7.81 11.94
C ALA A 27 0.51 6.45 12.58
N GLN A 28 1.02 5.33 12.05
CA GLN A 28 0.76 3.97 12.55
C GLN A 28 -0.75 3.67 12.72
N ARG A 29 -1.55 4.10 11.74
CA ARG A 29 -2.99 3.88 11.73
C ARG A 29 -3.34 2.49 11.23
N CYS A 30 -4.59 2.11 11.47
CA CYS A 30 -5.22 0.94 10.89
C CYS A 30 -6.01 1.30 9.64
N VAL A 31 -6.01 0.41 8.65
CA VAL A 31 -7.00 0.36 7.57
C VAL A 31 -8.25 -0.33 8.13
N ARG A 32 -9.42 0.29 7.93
CA ARG A 32 -10.71 -0.30 8.26
C ARG A 32 -11.38 -0.74 6.96
N TRP A 33 -11.32 -2.04 6.72
CA TRP A 33 -11.90 -2.69 5.56
C TRP A 33 -13.43 -2.73 5.65
N PRO A 34 -14.16 -2.75 4.51
CA PRO A 34 -15.61 -2.87 4.49
C PRO A 34 -16.12 -4.15 5.15
N TYR A 35 -15.38 -5.26 4.96
CA TYR A 35 -15.67 -6.57 5.52
C TYR A 35 -14.36 -7.17 6.04
N GLY A 36 -14.07 -6.99 7.32
CA GLY A 36 -12.85 -7.49 7.94
C GLY A 36 -12.52 -6.77 9.23
N ASP A 37 -11.56 -7.31 9.97
CA ASP A 37 -11.01 -6.65 11.14
C ASP A 37 -10.09 -5.49 10.72
N PRO A 38 -9.95 -4.45 11.56
CA PRO A 38 -8.96 -3.41 11.32
C PRO A 38 -7.54 -3.99 11.33
N GLU A 39 -6.76 -3.66 10.31
CA GLU A 39 -5.36 -4.08 10.18
C GLU A 39 -4.44 -2.88 10.25
N LEU A 40 -3.25 -3.00 10.86
CA LEU A 40 -2.27 -1.91 10.76
C LEU A 40 -1.93 -1.68 9.29
N VAL A 41 -1.72 -0.42 8.88
CA VAL A 41 -1.38 -0.09 7.48
C VAL A 41 -0.13 -0.85 7.01
N ALA A 42 0.85 -1.07 7.90
CA ALA A 42 2.02 -1.88 7.59
C ALA A 42 1.69 -3.36 7.34
N GLU A 43 0.72 -3.92 8.07
CA GLU A 43 0.24 -5.29 7.87
C GLU A 43 -0.54 -5.39 6.56
N ALA A 44 -1.43 -4.44 6.29
CA ALA A 44 -2.18 -4.34 5.03
C ALA A 44 -1.25 -4.21 3.81
N LEU A 45 -0.14 -3.45 3.92
CA LEU A 45 0.88 -3.36 2.87
C LEU A 45 1.52 -4.72 2.59
N TYR A 46 1.90 -5.45 3.64
CA TYR A 46 2.44 -6.79 3.46
C TYR A 46 1.40 -7.74 2.84
N ALA A 47 0.16 -7.73 3.36
CA ALA A 47 -0.93 -8.57 2.86
C ALA A 47 -1.24 -8.30 1.37
N ALA A 48 -1.19 -7.05 0.92
CA ALA A 48 -1.40 -6.68 -0.48
C ALA A 48 -0.35 -7.27 -1.46
N THR A 49 0.79 -7.74 -0.95
CA THR A 49 1.81 -8.40 -1.77
C THR A 49 1.61 -9.90 -1.92
N ILE A 50 0.75 -10.52 -1.11
CA ILE A 50 0.53 -11.96 -1.12
C ILE A 50 -0.14 -12.37 -2.43
N GLY A 51 0.44 -13.36 -3.11
CA GLY A 51 -0.03 -13.83 -4.41
C GLY A 51 0.41 -12.97 -5.60
N ASP A 52 1.11 -11.85 -5.37
CA ASP A 52 1.71 -11.05 -6.44
C ASP A 52 3.17 -11.47 -6.67
N ALA A 53 3.41 -12.14 -7.79
CA ALA A 53 4.72 -12.74 -8.08
C ALA A 53 5.88 -11.72 -8.09
N GLN A 54 5.63 -10.49 -8.55
CA GLN A 54 6.66 -9.45 -8.60
C GLN A 54 7.02 -8.97 -7.19
N SER A 55 6.02 -8.69 -6.37
CA SER A 55 6.22 -8.25 -4.98
C SER A 55 6.84 -9.33 -4.12
N GLU A 56 6.43 -10.59 -4.28
CA GLU A 56 7.02 -11.74 -3.57
C GLU A 56 8.48 -11.99 -3.98
N ALA A 57 8.80 -11.84 -5.27
CA ALA A 57 10.18 -11.95 -5.74
C ALA A 57 11.07 -10.83 -5.17
N ALA A 58 10.57 -9.59 -5.15
CA ALA A 58 11.27 -8.45 -4.55
C ALA A 58 11.49 -8.64 -3.04
N PHE A 59 10.47 -9.11 -2.31
CA PHE A 59 10.58 -9.44 -0.89
C PHE A 59 11.60 -10.53 -0.64
N SER A 60 11.58 -11.59 -1.46
CA SER A 60 12.54 -12.70 -1.37
C SER A 60 13.98 -12.25 -1.63
N LEU A 61 14.19 -11.26 -2.51
CA LEU A 61 15.52 -10.66 -2.72
C LEU A 61 15.97 -9.88 -1.48
N LEU A 62 15.09 -9.05 -0.92
CA LEU A 62 15.35 -8.31 0.32
C LEU A 62 15.75 -9.25 1.46
N VAL A 63 14.96 -10.29 1.73
CA VAL A 63 15.22 -11.27 2.81
C VAL A 63 16.55 -11.98 2.61
N ARG A 64 16.86 -12.40 1.37
CA ARG A 64 18.14 -13.05 1.07
C ARG A 64 19.33 -12.12 1.27
N ALA A 65 19.23 -10.85 0.86
CA ALA A 65 20.29 -9.87 1.08
C ALA A 65 20.54 -9.64 2.58
N ALA A 66 19.47 -9.49 3.36
CA ALA A 66 19.56 -9.34 4.81
C ALA A 66 20.18 -10.59 5.47
N ALA A 67 19.75 -11.79 5.09
CA ALA A 67 20.26 -13.06 5.64
C ALA A 67 21.74 -13.30 5.31
N ARG A 68 22.24 -12.77 4.18
CA ARG A 68 23.66 -12.80 3.82
C ARG A 68 24.51 -11.76 4.55
N GLY A 69 23.90 -10.89 5.36
CA GLY A 69 24.59 -9.81 6.04
C GLY A 69 25.11 -8.74 5.07
N GLU A 70 24.40 -8.49 3.97
CA GLU A 70 24.73 -7.39 3.06
C GLU A 70 24.60 -6.02 3.78
N SER A 71 25.20 -4.99 3.18
CA SER A 71 25.23 -3.66 3.78
C SER A 71 23.81 -3.12 4.04
N ALA A 72 23.66 -2.32 5.11
CA ALA A 72 22.39 -1.67 5.43
C ALA A 72 21.85 -0.81 4.27
N VAL A 73 22.74 -0.21 3.46
CA VAL A 73 22.35 0.57 2.28
C VAL A 73 21.75 -0.33 1.19
N SER A 74 22.34 -1.51 0.96
CA SER A 74 21.83 -2.48 -0.01
C SER A 74 20.46 -3.01 0.40
N VAL A 75 20.35 -3.46 1.66
CA VAL A 75 19.08 -3.95 2.23
C VAL A 75 18.03 -2.84 2.24
N GLY A 76 18.41 -1.61 2.62
CA GLY A 76 17.53 -0.45 2.61
C GLY A 76 17.01 -0.11 1.22
N THR A 77 17.85 -0.20 0.19
CA THR A 77 17.43 0.02 -1.21
C THR A 77 16.40 -1.02 -1.63
N LEU A 78 16.66 -2.31 -1.35
CA LEU A 78 15.71 -3.39 -1.67
C LEU A 78 14.39 -3.24 -0.92
N PHE A 79 14.45 -2.78 0.33
CA PHE A 79 13.27 -2.49 1.12
C PHE A 79 12.45 -1.35 0.51
N VAL A 80 13.09 -0.26 0.11
CA VAL A 80 12.41 0.85 -0.58
C VAL A 80 11.72 0.37 -1.86
N GLU A 81 12.40 -0.42 -2.70
CA GLU A 81 11.78 -0.95 -3.93
C GLU A 81 10.61 -1.87 -3.64
N TRP A 82 10.72 -2.77 -2.65
CA TRP A 82 9.61 -3.61 -2.25
C TRP A 82 8.43 -2.79 -1.71
N THR A 83 8.67 -1.77 -0.88
CA THR A 83 7.60 -0.91 -0.35
C THR A 83 6.86 -0.12 -1.43
N LYS A 84 7.54 0.28 -2.51
CA LYS A 84 6.87 0.91 -3.66
C LYS A 84 5.87 -0.04 -4.33
N LEU A 85 6.25 -1.31 -4.51
CA LEU A 85 5.37 -2.34 -5.05
C LEU A 85 4.18 -2.59 -4.12
N ALA A 86 4.45 -2.83 -2.83
CA ALA A 86 3.42 -3.05 -1.82
C ALA A 86 2.41 -1.89 -1.77
N ARG A 87 2.90 -0.65 -1.80
CA ARG A 87 2.06 0.56 -1.81
C ARG A 87 1.20 0.64 -3.07
N ALA A 88 1.77 0.36 -4.24
CA ALA A 88 1.00 0.35 -5.48
C ALA A 88 -0.12 -0.70 -5.45
N ARG A 89 0.17 -1.92 -4.98
CA ARG A 89 -0.82 -2.99 -4.86
C ARG A 89 -1.95 -2.64 -3.90
N LEU A 90 -1.62 -2.14 -2.71
CA LEU A 90 -2.61 -1.71 -1.74
C LEU A 90 -3.45 -0.55 -2.28
N LEU A 91 -2.83 0.42 -2.95
CA LEU A 91 -3.53 1.56 -3.54
C LEU A 91 -4.51 1.12 -4.64
N ASP A 92 -4.12 0.16 -5.48
CA ASP A 92 -5.02 -0.39 -6.51
C ASP A 92 -6.27 -1.02 -5.86
N THR A 93 -6.10 -1.80 -4.78
CA THR A 93 -7.24 -2.34 -4.00
C THR A 93 -8.12 -1.25 -3.39
N LEU A 94 -7.53 -0.19 -2.83
CA LEU A 94 -8.30 0.92 -2.24
C LEU A 94 -9.10 1.68 -3.29
N VAL A 95 -8.53 1.87 -4.48
CA VAL A 95 -9.19 2.49 -5.63
C VAL A 95 -10.38 1.64 -6.08
N GLU A 96 -10.16 0.34 -6.32
CA GLU A 96 -11.22 -0.60 -6.73
C GLU A 96 -12.40 -0.58 -5.75
N LEU A 97 -12.13 -0.69 -4.45
CA LEU A 97 -13.16 -0.63 -3.41
C LEU A 97 -13.91 0.70 -3.41
N THR A 98 -13.21 1.81 -3.61
CA THR A 98 -13.84 3.14 -3.63
C THR A 98 -14.70 3.33 -4.88
N GLU A 99 -14.27 2.83 -6.04
CA GLU A 99 -15.06 2.83 -7.27
C GLU A 99 -16.33 1.97 -7.13
N ASP A 100 -16.25 0.86 -6.40
CA ASP A 100 -17.39 0.00 -6.04
C ASP A 100 -18.31 0.60 -4.96
N GLY A 101 -18.05 1.85 -4.55
CA GLY A 101 -18.81 2.56 -3.52
C GLY A 101 -18.60 2.01 -2.11
N GLN A 102 -17.60 1.16 -1.89
CA GLN A 102 -17.24 0.66 -0.58
C GLN A 102 -16.42 1.71 0.17
N ARG A 103 -16.70 1.86 1.46
CA ARG A 103 -16.00 2.83 2.30
C ARG A 103 -14.84 2.16 3.03
N VAL A 104 -13.62 2.53 2.65
CA VAL A 104 -12.39 2.22 3.42
C VAL A 104 -11.97 3.48 4.19
N THR A 105 -11.55 3.33 5.44
CA THR A 105 -11.09 4.48 6.25
C THR A 105 -9.81 4.16 7.00
N PHE A 106 -9.04 5.19 7.33
CA PHE A 106 -7.87 5.09 8.19
C PHE A 106 -8.20 5.61 9.60
N GLY A 107 -7.83 4.88 10.65
CA GLY A 107 -8.15 5.25 12.03
C GLY A 107 -7.24 4.59 13.07
N SER A 108 -7.36 4.97 14.34
CA SER A 108 -6.66 4.26 15.42
C SER A 108 -7.27 2.88 15.67
N ARG A 109 -6.44 1.95 16.17
CA ARG A 109 -6.87 0.73 16.84
C ARG A 109 -7.61 1.18 18.10
N GLN A 110 -8.93 0.97 18.15
CA GLN A 110 -9.75 1.29 19.32
C GLN A 110 -9.47 0.30 20.44
#